data_AF-A0A1B6HTM9-F1
#
_entry.id   AF-A0A1B6HTM9-F1
#
_cell.length_a   1.000
_cell.length_b   1.000
_cell.length_c   1.000
_cell.angle_alpha   90.00
_cell.angle_beta   90.00
_cell.angle_gamma   90.00
#
_symmetry.space_group_name_H-M   'P 1'
#
loop_
_entity.id
_entity.type
_entity.pdbx_description
1 polymer ?
#
loop_
_entity_poly.entity_id
_entity_poly.type
_entity_poly.pdbx_seq_one_letter_code
_entity_poly.pdbx_strand_id
1 'polypeptide(L)'
;FYFLLASEEIEEACKRIKREIDNLGPDVGELKCIPLYSTLPPNLQQRIFEPAPPNKPNGAIGRKVVVSTNIAETSLTIDGVVFVIDPGFAKQKVYNPRIRVESLLVSPISKASAQQRAGRAGRTRPGKCFRLYTEKAYKNEMQENTYPEILRSNLGSVVLQLKKLGIDDLVHFDFMDPPAPETLMRALELLNYLAALDDDGNLTDLGSVMAELPLDPQLAKLLISSCTLNCSNEILSITAMLSVPQCFVRPNEAKKAADDAKMRFAHIDGDHLTLLNVYHAFKQNAEDPQWCYDNFVNYRSLKSGDNVRQQLSRIMDRFNLKRTSTDFTSKDYYINIRKALVTGFFMQVAHLERTGHYLTIKDNQVVQLHPSTCLDHKPEWVVYNEFVLTTKNYIRTVTDIKPEWLLKLAPQYYDLQNFPQCEAKRQLEILQAKMETRQYQEGF
;
A
#
# COMPACT_ATOMS: atom_id res chain seq x y z
N PHE A 1 8.77 -25.64 7.49
CA PHE A 1 8.37 -24.24 7.31
C PHE A 1 9.49 -23.33 7.75
N TYR A 2 9.68 -22.24 7.03
CA TYR A 2 10.47 -21.09 7.45
C TYR A 2 9.60 -19.85 7.35
N PHE A 3 9.37 -19.17 8.47
CA PHE A 3 8.54 -17.96 8.51
C PHE A 3 9.38 -16.71 8.20
N LEU A 4 8.93 -15.89 7.25
CA LEU A 4 9.51 -14.60 6.87
C LEU A 4 8.41 -13.55 6.70
N LEU A 5 8.78 -12.29 6.46
CA LEU A 5 7.85 -11.16 6.65
C LEU A 5 7.19 -10.69 5.36
N ALA A 6 7.89 -10.79 4.24
CA ALA A 6 7.45 -10.18 2.99
C ALA A 6 7.84 -11.00 1.77
N SER A 7 7.16 -10.77 0.64
CA SER A 7 7.42 -11.44 -0.63
C SER A 7 8.88 -11.27 -1.08
N GLU A 8 9.45 -10.06 -1.00
CA GLU A 8 10.83 -9.80 -1.40
C GLU A 8 11.85 -10.59 -0.56
N GLU A 9 11.67 -10.59 0.76
CA GLU A 9 12.51 -11.37 1.69
C GLU A 9 12.39 -12.87 1.43
N ILE A 10 11.17 -13.35 1.14
CA ILE A 10 10.90 -14.77 0.83
C ILE A 10 11.58 -15.18 -0.47
N GLU A 11 11.44 -14.39 -1.53
CA GLU A 11 12.05 -14.68 -2.84
C GLU A 11 13.59 -14.67 -2.73
N GLU A 12 14.15 -13.69 -2.01
CA GLU A 12 15.59 -13.63 -1.77
C GLU A 12 16.09 -14.80 -0.93
N ALA A 13 15.38 -15.17 0.14
CA ALA A 13 15.71 -16.34 0.94
C ALA A 13 15.65 -17.63 0.11
N CYS A 14 14.63 -17.81 -0.73
CA CYS A 14 14.52 -18.95 -1.64
C CYS A 14 15.72 -19.03 -2.60
N LYS A 15 16.12 -17.90 -3.21
CA LYS A 15 17.30 -17.84 -4.10
C LYS A 15 18.58 -18.18 -3.36
N ARG A 16 18.81 -17.59 -2.19
CA ARG A 16 20.01 -17.83 -1.38
C ARG A 16 20.09 -19.28 -0.90
N ILE A 17 19.01 -19.83 -0.34
CA ILE A 17 18.96 -21.23 0.08
C ILE A 17 19.29 -22.15 -1.08
N LYS A 18 18.73 -21.90 -2.27
CA LYS A 18 19.01 -22.72 -3.45
C LYS A 18 20.49 -22.68 -3.83
N ARG A 19 21.08 -21.48 -3.93
CA ARG A 19 22.52 -21.31 -4.25
C ARG A 19 23.45 -22.00 -3.25
N GLU A 20 23.20 -21.84 -1.95
CA GLU A 20 24.03 -22.47 -0.91
C GLU A 20 23.94 -24.01 -0.95
N ILE A 21 22.78 -24.56 -1.32
CA ILE A 21 22.58 -26.01 -1.43
C ILE A 21 23.23 -26.58 -2.67
N ASP A 22 23.15 -25.87 -3.78
CA ASP A 22 23.82 -26.26 -5.02
C ASP A 22 25.35 -26.29 -4.83
N ASN A 23 25.90 -25.50 -3.89
CA ASN A 23 27.33 -25.49 -3.52
C ASN A 23 27.76 -26.64 -2.59
N LEU A 24 26.83 -27.33 -1.92
CA LEU A 24 27.14 -28.37 -0.92
C LEU A 24 27.48 -29.75 -1.52
N GLY A 25 27.51 -29.87 -2.86
CA GLY A 25 27.96 -31.07 -3.56
C GLY A 25 26.92 -32.21 -3.62
N PRO A 26 27.31 -33.38 -4.15
CA PRO A 26 26.38 -34.48 -4.44
C PRO A 26 25.86 -35.22 -3.19
N ASP A 27 26.56 -35.11 -2.06
CA ASP A 27 26.27 -35.84 -0.82
C ASP A 27 25.01 -35.35 -0.10
N VAL A 28 24.59 -34.11 -0.35
CA VAL A 28 23.38 -33.53 0.26
C VAL A 28 22.13 -33.91 -0.55
N GLY A 29 21.05 -34.26 0.13
CA GLY A 29 19.76 -34.57 -0.49
C GLY A 29 19.16 -33.36 -1.20
N GLU A 30 18.32 -33.60 -2.22
CA GLU A 30 17.69 -32.51 -2.95
C GLU A 30 16.75 -31.69 -2.02
N LEU A 31 16.87 -30.35 -2.06
CA LEU A 31 15.97 -29.46 -1.34
C LEU A 31 15.11 -28.65 -2.32
N LYS A 32 13.80 -28.87 -2.26
CA LYS A 32 12.82 -28.11 -3.02
C LYS A 32 12.35 -26.89 -2.23
N CYS A 33 12.78 -25.69 -2.63
CA CYS A 33 12.34 -24.43 -2.05
C CYS A 33 11.05 -23.92 -2.72
N ILE A 34 10.03 -23.61 -1.91
CA ILE A 34 8.73 -23.12 -2.40
C ILE A 34 8.35 -21.85 -1.63
N PRO A 35 8.21 -20.69 -2.31
CA PRO A 35 7.75 -19.45 -1.68
C PRO A 35 6.23 -19.48 -1.44
N LEU A 36 5.76 -18.81 -0.38
CA LEU A 36 4.35 -18.66 -0.06
C LEU A 36 4.03 -17.27 0.54
N TYR A 37 3.32 -16.45 -0.21
CA TYR A 37 2.84 -15.12 0.20
C TYR A 37 1.53 -14.76 -0.52
N SER A 38 0.80 -13.76 -0.01
CA SER A 38 -0.60 -13.48 -0.37
C SER A 38 -0.83 -13.19 -1.85
N THR A 39 0.16 -12.59 -2.52
CA THR A 39 0.05 -12.14 -3.92
C THR A 39 0.43 -13.21 -4.94
N LEU A 40 0.75 -14.44 -4.51
CA LEU A 40 1.03 -15.54 -5.43
C LEU A 40 -0.24 -15.97 -6.18
N PRO A 41 -0.15 -16.25 -7.50
CA PRO A 41 -1.24 -16.86 -8.25
C PRO A 41 -1.64 -18.25 -7.69
N PRO A 42 -2.92 -18.68 -7.84
CA PRO A 42 -3.40 -19.94 -7.27
C PRO A 42 -2.60 -21.18 -7.66
N ASN A 43 -2.17 -21.28 -8.92
CA ASN A 43 -1.35 -22.39 -9.41
C ASN A 43 0.00 -22.49 -8.68
N LEU A 44 0.62 -21.36 -8.33
CA LEU A 44 1.87 -21.33 -7.58
C LEU A 44 1.66 -21.59 -6.09
N GLN A 45 0.54 -21.12 -5.52
CA GLN A 45 0.17 -21.47 -4.15
C GLN A 45 -0.03 -22.97 -4.00
N GLN A 46 -0.64 -23.64 -4.99
CA GLN A 46 -0.87 -25.09 -4.95
C GLN A 46 0.44 -25.91 -4.94
N ARG A 47 1.56 -25.36 -5.42
CA ARG A 47 2.86 -26.05 -5.40
C ARG A 47 3.29 -26.45 -4.00
N ILE A 48 2.81 -25.77 -2.96
CA ILE A 48 3.11 -26.11 -1.57
C ILE A 48 2.62 -27.51 -1.19
N PHE A 49 1.61 -28.05 -1.90
CA PHE A 49 1.06 -29.38 -1.70
C PHE A 49 1.79 -30.47 -2.50
N GLU A 50 2.70 -30.10 -3.41
CA GLU A 50 3.51 -31.08 -4.14
C GLU A 50 4.36 -31.92 -3.16
N PRO A 51 4.60 -33.21 -3.47
CA PRO A 51 5.43 -34.06 -2.63
C PRO A 51 6.87 -33.53 -2.54
N ALA A 52 7.56 -33.93 -1.47
CA ALA A 52 9.00 -33.69 -1.34
C ALA A 52 9.75 -34.48 -2.44
N PRO A 53 10.94 -34.00 -2.87
CA PRO A 53 11.76 -34.74 -3.82
C PRO A 53 12.17 -36.11 -3.24
N PRO A 54 12.42 -37.11 -4.10
CA PRO A 54 12.81 -38.43 -3.66
C PRO A 54 14.20 -38.42 -3.00
N ASN A 55 14.49 -39.48 -2.24
CA ASN A 55 15.82 -39.67 -1.67
C ASN A 55 16.82 -39.98 -2.79
N LYS A 56 18.05 -39.48 -2.65
CA LYS A 56 19.15 -39.81 -3.58
C LYS A 56 19.63 -41.26 -3.38
N PRO A 57 20.26 -41.87 -4.39
CA PRO A 57 20.79 -43.23 -4.31
C PRO A 57 21.82 -43.45 -3.18
N ASN A 58 22.53 -42.40 -2.77
CA ASN A 58 23.48 -42.41 -1.65
C ASN A 58 22.80 -42.39 -0.26
N GLY A 59 21.47 -42.48 -0.20
CA GLY A 59 20.69 -42.45 1.05
C GLY A 59 20.36 -41.05 1.56
N ALA A 60 20.80 -39.98 0.88
CA ALA A 60 20.52 -38.62 1.30
C ALA A 60 19.04 -38.26 1.12
N ILE A 61 18.42 -37.73 2.18
CA ILE A 61 16.98 -37.49 2.24
C ILE A 61 16.58 -36.27 1.41
N GLY A 62 15.64 -36.45 0.47
CA GLY A 62 15.01 -35.37 -0.25
C GLY A 62 14.03 -34.60 0.63
N ARG A 63 14.09 -33.26 0.62
CA ARG A 63 13.30 -32.40 1.51
C ARG A 63 12.61 -31.28 0.75
N LYS A 64 11.50 -30.81 1.32
CA LYS A 64 10.79 -29.61 0.87
C LYS A 64 10.91 -28.54 1.94
N VAL A 65 11.28 -27.32 1.55
CA VAL A 65 11.22 -26.14 2.41
C VAL A 65 10.19 -25.16 1.86
N VAL A 66 9.16 -24.90 2.65
CA VAL A 66 8.19 -23.85 2.34
C VAL A 66 8.58 -22.60 3.13
N VAL A 67 8.91 -21.54 2.40
CA VAL A 67 9.30 -20.24 2.95
C VAL A 67 8.08 -19.33 2.85
N SER A 68 7.49 -18.96 3.98
CA SER A 68 6.13 -18.42 4.04
C SER A 68 6.03 -17.20 4.94
N THR A 69 5.05 -16.34 4.64
CA THR A 69 4.49 -15.39 5.62
C THR A 69 3.66 -16.11 6.70
N ASN A 70 3.00 -15.34 7.57
CA ASN A 70 2.03 -15.84 8.56
C ASN A 70 0.78 -16.51 7.93
N ILE A 71 0.63 -16.54 6.61
CA ILE A 71 -0.42 -17.35 5.94
C ILE A 71 -0.35 -18.83 6.38
N ALA A 72 0.86 -19.38 6.53
CA ALA A 72 1.06 -20.75 7.00
C ALA A 72 0.86 -20.93 8.52
N GLU A 73 0.59 -19.85 9.27
CA GLU A 73 0.40 -19.89 10.72
C GLU A 73 -0.96 -20.48 11.11
N THR A 74 -2.02 -20.07 10.42
CA THR A 74 -3.42 -20.46 10.72
C THR A 74 -4.15 -21.04 9.50
N SER A 75 -3.95 -20.45 8.33
CA SER A 75 -4.90 -20.55 7.21
C SER A 75 -4.83 -21.84 6.39
N LEU A 76 -3.73 -22.60 6.49
CA LEU A 76 -3.53 -23.80 5.68
C LEU A 76 -2.68 -24.86 6.38
N THR A 77 -2.81 -26.09 5.91
CA THR A 77 -2.17 -27.25 6.50
C THR A 77 -1.41 -27.99 5.42
N ILE A 78 -0.08 -28.05 5.56
CA ILE A 78 0.78 -28.79 4.64
C ILE A 78 1.24 -30.05 5.33
N ASP A 79 0.94 -31.18 4.72
CA ASP A 79 1.36 -32.48 5.24
C ASP A 79 2.87 -32.68 5.09
N GLY A 80 3.44 -33.46 6.02
CA GLY A 80 4.86 -33.79 6.06
C GLY A 80 5.76 -32.70 6.67
N VAL A 81 5.18 -31.63 7.23
CA VAL A 81 5.97 -30.63 7.97
C VAL A 81 6.31 -31.15 9.36
N VAL A 82 7.61 -31.15 9.66
CA VAL A 82 8.19 -31.64 10.93
C VAL A 82 9.16 -30.63 11.54
N PHE A 83 9.63 -29.67 10.73
CA PHE A 83 10.58 -28.64 11.13
C PHE A 83 9.98 -27.27 10.86
N VAL A 84 9.99 -26.42 11.89
CA VAL A 84 9.59 -25.00 11.81
C VAL A 84 10.78 -24.15 12.22
N ILE A 85 11.07 -23.10 11.44
CA ILE A 85 12.03 -22.06 11.79
C ILE A 85 11.23 -20.78 11.98
N ASP A 86 11.28 -20.22 13.18
CA ASP A 86 10.50 -19.06 13.60
C ASP A 86 11.41 -17.91 14.05
N PRO A 87 11.56 -16.86 13.20
CA PRO A 87 12.27 -15.65 13.58
C PRO A 87 11.56 -14.79 14.64
N GLY A 88 10.27 -15.02 14.91
CA GLY A 88 9.54 -14.28 15.95
C GLY A 88 8.96 -12.93 15.51
N PHE A 89 8.89 -12.66 14.21
CA PHE A 89 8.36 -11.40 13.65
C PHE A 89 7.21 -11.62 12.67
N ALA A 90 6.39 -10.58 12.46
CA ALA A 90 5.39 -10.46 11.42
C ALA A 90 5.25 -9.00 10.97
N LYS A 91 4.80 -8.78 9.72
CA LYS A 91 4.36 -7.44 9.28
C LYS A 91 2.92 -7.20 9.71
N GLN A 92 2.67 -6.05 10.34
CA GLN A 92 1.36 -5.66 10.85
C GLN A 92 1.03 -4.24 10.36
N LYS A 93 -0.22 -4.04 9.95
CA LYS A 93 -0.77 -2.70 9.74
C LYS A 93 -0.95 -2.05 11.11
N VAL A 94 -0.40 -0.84 11.24
CA VAL A 94 -0.49 -0.02 12.44
C VAL A 94 -0.95 1.36 12.03
N TYR A 95 -2.01 1.83 12.69
CA TYR A 95 -2.56 3.16 12.54
C TYR A 95 -2.39 3.95 13.84
N ASN A 96 -1.85 5.16 13.73
CA ASN A 96 -1.77 6.10 14.83
C ASN A 96 -2.78 7.24 14.61
N PRO A 97 -3.88 7.32 15.38
CA PRO A 97 -4.94 8.31 15.17
C PRO A 97 -4.52 9.75 15.48
N ARG A 98 -3.46 9.95 16.26
CA ARG A 98 -2.98 11.30 16.66
C ARG A 98 -2.26 12.01 15.52
N ILE A 99 -1.45 11.26 14.78
CA ILE A 99 -0.68 11.77 13.63
C ILE A 99 -1.30 11.36 12.29
N ARG A 100 -2.44 10.65 12.32
CA ARG A 100 -3.20 10.17 11.15
C ARG A 100 -2.38 9.32 10.17
N VAL A 101 -1.33 8.67 10.65
CA VAL A 101 -0.44 7.84 9.84
C VAL A 101 -0.82 6.37 9.95
N GLU A 102 -0.97 5.74 8.80
CA GLU A 102 -1.03 4.29 8.67
C GLU A 102 0.25 3.77 8.02
N SER A 103 0.86 2.73 8.59
CA SER A 103 2.07 2.13 8.02
C SER A 103 2.16 0.64 8.31
N LEU A 104 2.91 -0.08 7.48
CA LEU A 104 3.21 -1.50 7.68
C LEU A 104 4.52 -1.63 8.48
N LEU A 105 4.41 -2.04 9.73
CA LEU A 105 5.54 -2.21 10.64
C LEU A 105 5.90 -3.68 10.80
N VAL A 106 7.20 -3.94 10.92
CA VAL A 106 7.68 -5.24 11.41
C VAL A 106 7.60 -5.22 12.93
N SER A 107 6.84 -6.15 13.50
CA SER A 107 6.61 -6.23 14.94
C SER A 107 6.85 -7.65 15.44
N PRO A 108 7.29 -7.81 16.70
CA PRO A 108 7.41 -9.13 17.31
C PRO A 108 6.02 -9.78 17.39
N ILE A 109 5.98 -11.10 17.22
CA ILE A 109 4.74 -11.87 17.35
C ILE A 109 4.34 -12.07 18.82
N SER A 110 3.09 -12.44 19.05
CA SER A 110 2.62 -12.86 20.38
C SER A 110 3.07 -14.28 20.71
N LYS A 111 3.03 -14.62 22.00
CA LYS A 111 3.22 -16.00 22.50
C LYS A 111 2.21 -16.95 21.86
N ALA A 112 0.96 -16.53 21.70
CA ALA A 112 -0.07 -17.29 21.00
C ALA A 112 0.35 -17.61 19.55
N SER A 113 0.80 -16.61 18.77
CA SER A 113 1.32 -16.82 17.42
C SER A 113 2.55 -17.74 17.38
N ALA A 114 3.51 -17.54 18.28
CA ALA A 114 4.69 -18.39 18.39
C ALA A 114 4.34 -19.85 18.72
N GLN A 115 3.28 -20.08 19.50
CA GLN A 115 2.75 -21.42 19.78
C GLN A 115 2.06 -22.03 18.56
N GLN A 116 1.24 -21.24 17.84
CA GLN A 116 0.61 -21.69 16.58
C GLN A 116 1.65 -22.11 15.55
N ARG A 117 2.71 -21.30 15.36
CA ARG A 117 3.84 -21.62 14.47
C ARG A 117 4.51 -22.92 14.88
N ALA A 118 4.81 -23.11 16.17
CA ALA A 118 5.41 -24.33 16.68
C ALA A 118 4.49 -25.56 16.48
N GLY A 119 3.18 -25.39 16.67
CA GLY A 119 2.16 -26.42 16.45
C GLY A 119 2.17 -26.98 15.02
N ARG A 120 2.59 -26.18 14.02
CA ARG A 120 2.74 -26.65 12.63
C ARG A 120 3.78 -27.76 12.46
N ALA A 121 4.77 -27.86 13.35
CA ALA A 121 5.77 -28.93 13.32
C ALA A 121 5.23 -30.27 13.84
N GLY A 122 4.20 -30.24 14.71
CA GLY A 122 3.70 -31.41 15.43
C GLY A 122 2.50 -32.12 14.80
N ARG A 123 2.01 -31.65 13.64
CA ARG A 123 0.74 -32.12 13.07
C ARG A 123 0.79 -33.57 12.56
N THR A 124 1.89 -33.96 11.91
CA THR A 124 2.00 -35.30 11.28
C THR A 124 2.76 -36.30 12.13
N ARG A 125 3.78 -35.84 12.85
CA ARG A 125 4.63 -36.63 13.74
C ARG A 125 5.37 -35.69 14.69
N PRO A 126 6.04 -36.20 15.74
CA PRO A 126 6.86 -35.37 16.61
C PRO A 126 7.85 -34.53 15.79
N GLY A 127 7.79 -33.21 15.98
CA GLY A 127 8.56 -32.24 15.23
C GLY A 127 9.42 -31.34 16.10
N LYS A 128 10.19 -30.46 15.45
CA LYS A 128 11.05 -29.47 16.12
C LYS A 128 10.73 -28.07 15.62
N CYS A 129 10.61 -27.13 16.56
CA CYS A 129 10.50 -25.71 16.27
C CYS A 129 11.78 -25.00 16.72
N PHE A 130 12.48 -24.38 15.78
CA PHE A 130 13.67 -23.59 16.01
C PHE A 130 13.29 -22.11 16.08
N ARG A 131 13.24 -21.58 17.31
CA ARG A 131 12.95 -20.17 17.59
C ARG A 131 14.26 -19.39 17.60
N LEU A 132 14.36 -18.33 16.79
CA LEU A 132 15.58 -17.52 16.67
C LEU A 132 15.63 -16.38 17.71
N TYR A 133 15.19 -16.67 18.93
CA TYR A 133 15.13 -15.74 20.05
C TYR A 133 15.28 -16.50 21.36
N THR A 134 15.72 -15.80 22.41
CA THR A 134 15.98 -16.42 23.72
C THR A 134 14.67 -16.75 24.45
N GLU A 135 14.72 -17.70 25.37
CA GLU A 135 13.58 -18.01 26.25
C GLU A 135 13.17 -16.78 27.09
N LYS A 136 14.14 -15.94 27.49
CA LYS A 136 13.89 -14.70 28.21
C LYS A 136 13.06 -13.72 27.36
N ALA A 137 13.42 -13.53 26.09
CA ALA A 137 12.66 -12.69 25.17
C ALA A 137 11.23 -13.22 24.98
N TYR A 138 11.07 -14.54 24.81
CA TYR A 138 9.75 -15.16 24.73
C TYR A 138 8.90 -14.92 25.97
N LYS A 139 9.47 -15.03 27.18
CA LYS A 139 8.71 -14.89 28.44
C LYS A 139 8.39 -13.43 28.78
N ASN A 140 9.34 -12.52 28.56
CA ASN A 140 9.29 -11.16 29.11
C ASN A 140 9.01 -10.07 28.07
N GLU A 141 9.35 -10.27 26.81
CA GLU A 141 9.24 -9.24 25.75
C GLU A 141 8.03 -9.47 24.84
N MET A 142 7.63 -10.73 24.62
CA MET A 142 6.46 -11.07 23.80
C MET A 142 5.16 -10.95 24.59
N GLN A 143 4.16 -10.31 23.98
CA GLN A 143 2.80 -10.24 24.50
C GLN A 143 2.12 -11.62 24.47
N GLU A 144 1.19 -11.89 25.39
CA GLU A 144 0.44 -13.16 25.40
C GLU A 144 -0.35 -13.36 24.11
N ASN A 145 -1.15 -12.36 23.73
CA ASN A 145 -2.00 -12.36 22.55
C ASN A 145 -1.70 -11.14 21.67
N THR A 146 -1.90 -11.29 20.37
CA THR A 146 -1.83 -10.18 19.42
C THR A 146 -3.09 -9.34 19.54
N TYR A 147 -2.95 -8.00 19.57
CA TYR A 147 -4.09 -7.11 19.55
C TYR A 147 -4.99 -7.34 18.32
N PRO A 148 -6.32 -7.40 18.51
CA PRO A 148 -7.30 -7.42 17.43
C PRO A 148 -7.03 -6.32 16.40
N GLU A 149 -7.27 -6.62 15.13
CA GLU A 149 -6.97 -5.68 14.03
C GLU A 149 -7.75 -4.37 14.13
N ILE A 150 -8.99 -4.42 14.62
CA ILE A 150 -9.85 -3.25 14.83
C ILE A 150 -9.22 -2.19 15.78
N LEU A 151 -8.35 -2.61 16.70
CA LEU A 151 -7.69 -1.70 17.65
C LEU A 151 -6.45 -1.01 17.07
N ARG A 152 -6.00 -1.42 15.88
CA ARG A 152 -4.71 -0.98 15.30
C ARG A 152 -4.76 -0.63 13.82
N SER A 153 -5.93 -0.60 13.21
CA SER A 153 -6.14 -0.27 11.79
C SER A 153 -6.92 1.04 11.63
N ASN A 154 -6.77 1.69 10.47
CA ASN A 154 -7.63 2.80 10.10
C ASN A 154 -9.06 2.30 9.83
N LEU A 155 -10.05 2.93 10.46
CA LEU A 155 -11.46 2.52 10.38
C LEU A 155 -12.26 3.24 9.29
N GLY A 156 -11.64 4.12 8.48
CA GLY A 156 -12.36 4.90 7.46
C GLY A 156 -13.22 4.04 6.51
N SER A 157 -12.66 2.96 5.97
CA SER A 157 -13.41 2.04 5.10
C SER A 157 -14.50 1.25 5.86
N VAL A 158 -14.20 0.82 7.09
CA VAL A 158 -15.15 0.08 7.95
C VAL A 158 -16.35 0.94 8.32
N VAL A 159 -16.11 2.19 8.75
CA VAL A 159 -17.17 3.15 9.10
C VAL A 159 -18.05 3.45 7.89
N LEU A 160 -17.45 3.65 6.71
CA LEU A 160 -18.21 3.87 5.47
C LEU A 160 -19.13 2.68 5.15
N GLN A 161 -18.64 1.45 5.32
CA GLN A 161 -19.44 0.25 5.11
C GLN A 161 -20.55 0.09 6.16
N LEU A 162 -20.27 0.35 7.45
CA LEU A 162 -21.29 0.29 8.51
C LEU A 162 -22.41 1.31 8.25
N LYS A 163 -22.06 2.54 7.85
CA LYS A 163 -23.03 3.57 7.48
C LYS A 163 -23.85 3.16 6.25
N LYS A 164 -23.22 2.54 5.25
CA LYS A 164 -23.92 1.97 4.08
C LYS A 164 -24.90 0.85 4.45
N LEU A 165 -24.61 0.08 5.50
CA LEU A 165 -25.51 -0.95 6.04
C LEU A 165 -26.68 -0.36 6.86
N GLY A 166 -26.73 0.95 7.07
CA GLY A 166 -27.77 1.62 7.87
C GLY A 166 -27.50 1.61 9.38
N ILE A 167 -26.23 1.45 9.78
CA ILE A 167 -25.83 1.52 11.19
C ILE A 167 -25.38 2.94 11.50
N ASP A 168 -26.24 3.69 12.18
CA ASP A 168 -25.96 5.08 12.51
C ASP A 168 -25.22 5.27 13.82
N ASP A 169 -25.57 4.49 14.83
CA ASP A 169 -24.96 4.55 16.15
C ASP A 169 -23.74 3.62 16.22
N LEU A 170 -22.59 4.19 15.85
CA LEU A 170 -21.31 3.51 15.89
C LEU A 170 -20.74 3.38 17.30
N VAL A 171 -21.26 4.13 18.28
CA VAL A 171 -20.75 4.11 19.66
C VAL A 171 -21.34 2.92 20.41
N HIS A 172 -22.61 2.62 20.19
CA HIS A 172 -23.31 1.49 20.81
C HIS A 172 -23.37 0.25 19.92
N PHE A 173 -22.68 0.26 18.77
CA PHE A 173 -22.53 -0.93 17.95
C PHE A 173 -21.79 -2.02 18.74
N ASP A 174 -22.28 -3.27 18.66
CA ASP A 174 -21.81 -4.41 19.45
C ASP A 174 -20.47 -4.96 18.91
N PHE A 175 -19.40 -4.17 19.09
CA PHE A 175 -18.04 -4.62 18.83
C PHE A 175 -17.59 -5.57 19.94
N MET A 176 -17.06 -6.74 19.56
CA MET A 176 -16.41 -7.66 20.51
C MET A 176 -15.26 -6.97 21.27
N ASP A 177 -14.44 -6.22 20.54
CA ASP A 177 -13.38 -5.35 21.07
C ASP A 177 -13.60 -3.93 20.49
N PRO A 178 -14.23 -3.01 21.23
CA PRO A 178 -14.55 -1.69 20.71
C PRO A 178 -13.26 -0.87 20.44
N PRO A 179 -13.17 -0.18 19.29
CA PRO A 179 -12.02 0.67 18.99
C PRO A 179 -11.97 1.89 19.91
N ALA A 180 -10.78 2.50 20.00
CA ALA A 180 -10.62 3.75 20.73
C ALA A 180 -11.54 4.84 20.12
N PRO A 181 -12.25 5.65 20.94
CA PRO A 181 -13.12 6.71 20.43
C PRO A 181 -12.41 7.68 19.49
N GLU A 182 -11.13 7.98 19.77
CA GLU A 182 -10.30 8.84 18.91
C GLU A 182 -10.15 8.28 17.49
N THR A 183 -9.97 6.96 17.33
CA THR A 183 -9.86 6.30 16.02
C THR A 183 -11.17 6.39 15.25
N LEU A 184 -12.31 6.23 15.93
CA LEU A 184 -13.63 6.36 15.32
C LEU A 184 -13.91 7.80 14.88
N MET A 185 -13.56 8.77 15.73
CA MET A 185 -13.65 10.20 15.41
C MET A 185 -12.82 10.56 14.18
N ARG A 186 -11.58 10.05 14.06
CA ARG A 186 -10.74 10.29 12.88
C ARG A 186 -11.33 9.68 11.61
N ALA A 187 -11.96 8.52 11.70
CA ALA A 187 -12.63 7.90 10.56
C ALA A 187 -13.85 8.73 10.10
N LEU A 188 -14.67 9.21 11.03
CA LEU A 188 -15.79 10.10 10.75
C LEU A 188 -15.31 11.43 10.14
N GLU A 189 -14.28 12.04 10.73
CA GLU A 189 -13.67 13.28 10.25
C GLU A 189 -13.11 13.11 8.82
N LEU A 190 -12.42 12.00 8.54
CA LEU A 190 -11.93 11.65 7.20
C LEU A 190 -13.08 11.57 6.19
N LEU A 191 -14.16 10.87 6.53
CA LEU A 191 -15.29 10.68 5.62
C LEU A 191 -16.09 11.98 5.43
N ASN A 192 -16.20 12.83 6.44
CA ASN A 192 -16.79 14.17 6.31
C ASN A 192 -15.94 15.06 5.38
N TYR A 193 -14.61 15.11 5.54
CA TYR A 193 -13.75 15.87 4.61
C TYR A 193 -13.81 15.35 3.17
N LEU A 194 -14.02 14.04 2.96
CA LEU A 194 -14.22 13.46 1.63
C LEU A 194 -15.63 13.74 1.07
N ALA A 195 -16.51 14.36 1.85
CA ALA A 195 -17.94 14.55 1.59
C ALA A 195 -18.71 13.22 1.40
N ALA A 196 -18.20 12.13 1.99
CA ALA A 196 -18.90 10.85 2.05
C ALA A 196 -19.97 10.85 3.15
N LEU A 197 -19.74 11.62 4.21
CA LEU A 197 -20.71 11.93 5.25
C LEU A 197 -21.02 13.43 5.26
N ASP A 198 -22.25 13.80 5.65
CA ASP A 198 -22.59 15.19 5.97
C ASP A 198 -22.10 15.58 7.38
N ASP A 199 -22.43 16.80 7.82
CA ASP A 199 -22.02 17.31 9.14
C ASP A 199 -22.78 16.66 10.30
N ASP A 200 -23.95 16.07 10.02
CA ASP A 200 -24.74 15.30 10.97
C ASP A 200 -24.29 13.82 11.04
N GLY A 201 -23.36 13.41 10.17
CA GLY A 201 -22.82 12.06 10.09
C GLY A 201 -23.69 11.06 9.31
N ASN A 202 -24.62 11.54 8.47
CA ASN A 202 -25.40 10.70 7.56
C ASN A 202 -24.65 10.44 6.26
N LEU A 203 -24.95 9.31 5.63
CA LEU A 203 -24.33 8.93 4.35
C LEU A 203 -24.87 9.79 3.20
N THR A 204 -23.98 10.46 2.48
CA THR A 204 -24.34 11.23 1.28
C THR A 204 -24.51 10.34 0.05
N ASP A 205 -25.10 10.85 -1.02
CA ASP A 205 -25.16 10.13 -2.31
C ASP A 205 -23.75 9.78 -2.83
N LEU A 206 -22.79 10.69 -2.64
CA LEU A 206 -21.39 10.44 -2.97
C LEU A 206 -20.82 9.31 -2.11
N GLY A 207 -21.03 9.35 -0.79
CA GLY A 207 -20.60 8.30 0.13
C GLY A 207 -21.21 6.93 -0.20
N SER A 208 -22.47 6.92 -0.61
CA SER A 208 -23.19 5.72 -1.04
C SER A 208 -22.54 5.07 -2.28
N VAL A 209 -22.09 5.88 -3.25
CA VAL A 209 -21.34 5.38 -4.42
C VAL A 209 -19.91 4.98 -4.04
N MET A 210 -19.25 5.72 -3.14
CA MET A 210 -17.92 5.38 -2.65
C MET A 210 -17.88 4.02 -1.95
N ALA A 211 -18.91 3.70 -1.16
CA ALA A 211 -19.01 2.43 -0.42
C ALA A 211 -19.11 1.19 -1.33
N GLU A 212 -19.54 1.36 -2.58
CA GLU A 212 -19.70 0.28 -3.57
C GLU A 212 -18.40 -0.02 -4.31
N LEU A 213 -17.40 0.86 -4.19
CA LEU A 213 -16.06 0.65 -4.75
C LEU A 213 -15.21 -0.10 -3.71
N PRO A 214 -14.56 -1.23 -4.08
CA PRO A 214 -13.69 -1.98 -3.18
C PRO A 214 -12.32 -1.30 -3.06
N LEU A 215 -12.31 -0.04 -2.63
CA LEU A 215 -11.16 0.85 -2.53
C LEU A 215 -11.17 1.58 -1.19
N ASP A 216 -10.01 2.12 -0.81
CA ASP A 216 -9.96 3.06 0.30
C ASP A 216 -10.77 4.33 -0.03
N PRO A 217 -11.41 4.98 0.96
CA PRO A 217 -12.26 6.15 0.71
C PRO A 217 -11.57 7.27 -0.09
N GLN A 218 -10.27 7.51 0.12
CA GLN A 218 -9.49 8.48 -0.65
C GLN A 218 -9.43 8.13 -2.14
N LEU A 219 -9.17 6.87 -2.47
CA LEU A 219 -9.10 6.37 -3.85
C LEU A 219 -10.49 6.34 -4.52
N ALA A 220 -11.53 5.98 -3.76
CA ALA A 220 -12.90 6.03 -4.25
C ALA A 220 -13.32 7.48 -4.60
N LYS A 221 -13.03 8.44 -3.71
CA LYS A 221 -13.29 9.87 -3.94
C LYS A 221 -12.52 10.39 -5.16
N LEU A 222 -11.24 10.02 -5.27
CA LEU A 222 -10.38 10.36 -6.40
C LEU A 222 -10.99 9.89 -7.73
N LEU A 223 -11.40 8.62 -7.80
CA LEU A 223 -11.97 8.02 -9.00
C LEU A 223 -13.27 8.71 -9.41
N ILE A 224 -14.17 8.99 -8.46
CA ILE A 224 -15.45 9.66 -8.77
C ILE A 224 -15.21 11.11 -9.20
N SER A 225 -14.38 11.85 -8.46
CA SER A 225 -14.10 13.27 -8.75
C SER A 225 -13.35 13.48 -10.06
N SER A 226 -12.56 12.50 -10.51
CA SER A 226 -11.87 12.57 -11.80
C SER A 226 -12.80 12.67 -13.02
N CYS A 227 -14.08 12.29 -12.88
CA CYS A 227 -15.08 12.41 -13.93
C CYS A 227 -15.44 13.87 -14.23
N THR A 228 -15.41 14.76 -13.22
CA THR A 228 -15.67 16.20 -13.43
C THR A 228 -14.46 16.94 -14.01
N LEU A 229 -13.26 16.37 -13.85
CA LEU A 229 -11.99 16.91 -14.34
C LEU A 229 -11.56 16.32 -15.69
N ASN A 230 -12.44 15.57 -16.37
CA ASN A 230 -12.19 14.98 -17.69
C ASN A 230 -10.92 14.11 -17.79
N CYS A 231 -10.52 13.40 -16.72
CA CYS A 231 -9.30 12.56 -16.68
C CYS A 231 -9.53 11.20 -15.99
N SER A 232 -10.79 10.75 -15.96
CA SER A 232 -11.21 9.52 -15.30
C SER A 232 -10.58 8.24 -15.85
N ASN A 233 -10.24 8.17 -17.13
CA ASN A 233 -9.60 6.99 -17.71
C ASN A 233 -8.18 6.79 -17.17
N GLU A 234 -7.44 7.89 -17.02
CA GLU A 234 -6.09 7.90 -16.49
C GLU A 234 -6.08 7.63 -14.99
N ILE A 235 -6.98 8.27 -14.25
CA ILE A 235 -7.14 8.04 -12.81
C ILE A 235 -7.57 6.61 -12.52
N LEU A 236 -8.42 6.01 -13.35
CA LEU A 236 -8.77 4.60 -13.25
C LEU A 236 -7.55 3.69 -13.39
N SER A 237 -6.65 3.99 -14.35
CA SER A 237 -5.40 3.27 -14.52
C SER A 237 -4.45 3.45 -13.33
N ILE A 238 -4.29 4.69 -12.83
CA ILE A 238 -3.46 4.99 -11.65
C ILE A 238 -3.99 4.26 -10.41
N THR A 239 -5.29 4.33 -10.16
CA THR A 239 -5.96 3.67 -9.03
C THR A 239 -5.76 2.15 -9.08
N ALA A 240 -5.88 1.56 -10.27
CA ALA A 240 -5.62 0.13 -10.44
C ALA A 240 -4.15 -0.25 -10.17
N MET A 241 -3.20 0.60 -10.58
CA MET A 241 -1.76 0.39 -10.33
C MET A 241 -1.37 0.61 -8.86
N LEU A 242 -2.07 1.48 -8.12
CA LEU A 242 -1.89 1.67 -6.68
C LEU A 242 -2.48 0.51 -5.85
N SER A 243 -3.49 -0.17 -6.40
CA SER A 243 -4.19 -1.28 -5.73
C SER A 243 -3.44 -2.62 -5.82
N VAL A 244 -2.30 -2.65 -6.50
CA VAL A 244 -1.50 -3.87 -6.72
C VAL A 244 -0.10 -3.73 -6.14
N PRO A 245 0.61 -4.85 -5.89
CA PRO A 245 1.98 -4.79 -5.41
C PRO A 245 2.90 -4.02 -6.36
N GLN A 246 4.02 -3.52 -5.83
CA GLN A 246 5.00 -2.73 -6.57
C GLN A 246 5.32 -3.35 -7.94
N CYS A 247 5.17 -2.52 -8.99
CA CYS A 247 5.35 -2.95 -10.37
C CYS A 247 6.82 -2.99 -10.79
N PHE A 248 7.69 -2.15 -10.22
CA PHE A 248 9.11 -2.15 -10.54
C PHE A 248 9.87 -3.24 -9.77
N VAL A 249 10.62 -4.07 -10.50
CA VAL A 249 11.48 -5.10 -9.94
C VAL A 249 12.89 -4.53 -9.81
N ARG A 250 13.47 -4.56 -8.60
CA ARG A 250 14.80 -4.03 -8.34
C ARG A 250 15.72 -5.08 -7.70
N PRO A 251 16.32 -5.99 -8.49
CA PRO A 251 17.21 -7.02 -7.97
C PRO A 251 18.45 -6.41 -7.33
N ASN A 252 18.95 -7.00 -6.23
CA ASN A 252 20.11 -6.47 -5.51
C ASN A 252 21.40 -6.46 -6.37
N GLU A 253 21.55 -7.43 -7.25
CA GLU A 253 22.71 -7.59 -8.15
C GLU A 253 22.67 -6.60 -9.33
N ALA A 254 21.48 -6.14 -9.73
CA ALA A 254 21.26 -5.34 -10.94
C ALA A 254 20.55 -4.01 -10.64
N LYS A 255 20.81 -3.40 -9.47
CA LYS A 255 20.15 -2.17 -9.02
C LYS A 255 20.22 -1.04 -10.05
N LYS A 256 21.41 -0.78 -10.59
CA LYS A 256 21.62 0.31 -11.56
C LYS A 256 20.82 0.08 -12.85
N ALA A 257 20.86 -1.13 -13.40
CA ALA A 257 20.09 -1.46 -14.61
C ALA A 257 18.58 -1.35 -14.40
N ALA A 258 18.08 -1.75 -13.21
CA ALA A 258 16.67 -1.59 -12.85
C ALA A 258 16.27 -0.12 -12.68
N ASP A 259 17.14 0.71 -12.09
CA ASP A 259 16.92 2.15 -11.92
C ASP A 259 16.93 2.86 -13.29
N ASP A 260 17.88 2.55 -14.16
CA ASP A 260 17.96 3.07 -15.54
C ASP A 260 16.71 2.66 -16.35
N ALA A 261 16.26 1.40 -16.20
CA ALA A 261 15.05 0.92 -16.85
C ALA A 261 13.80 1.66 -16.36
N LYS A 262 13.71 1.91 -15.05
CA LYS A 262 12.62 2.67 -14.44
C LYS A 262 12.59 4.12 -14.93
N MET A 263 13.74 4.76 -15.09
CA MET A 263 13.84 6.14 -15.57
C MET A 263 13.30 6.33 -17.00
N ARG A 264 13.24 5.26 -17.82
CA ARG A 264 12.58 5.32 -19.14
C ARG A 264 11.08 5.64 -19.06
N PHE A 265 10.44 5.35 -17.93
CA PHE A 265 9.02 5.62 -17.71
C PHE A 265 8.77 6.84 -16.83
N ALA A 266 9.84 7.44 -16.27
CA ALA A 266 9.75 8.53 -15.31
C ALA A 266 9.02 9.73 -15.93
N HIS A 267 8.01 10.21 -15.23
CA HIS A 267 7.37 11.48 -15.55
C HIS A 267 7.96 12.60 -14.67
N ILE A 268 8.21 13.76 -15.27
CA ILE A 268 8.83 14.93 -14.59
C ILE A 268 8.04 15.38 -13.34
N ASP A 269 6.71 15.33 -13.43
CA ASP A 269 5.83 15.73 -12.32
C ASP A 269 5.65 14.63 -11.23
N GLY A 270 6.18 13.41 -11.41
CA GLY A 270 6.30 12.42 -10.34
C GLY A 270 5.67 11.04 -10.57
N ASP A 271 5.62 10.26 -9.49
CA ASP A 271 5.48 8.80 -9.52
C ASP A 271 4.09 8.30 -9.94
N HIS A 272 2.99 9.01 -9.62
CA HIS A 272 1.66 8.60 -10.05
C HIS A 272 1.54 8.58 -11.58
N LEU A 273 2.15 9.56 -12.25
CA LEU A 273 2.19 9.63 -13.70
C LEU A 273 3.19 8.64 -14.29
N THR A 274 4.28 8.34 -13.59
CA THR A 274 5.16 7.22 -13.93
C THR A 274 4.39 5.88 -13.94
N LEU A 275 3.51 5.63 -12.96
CA LEU A 275 2.66 4.43 -12.96
C LEU A 275 1.72 4.37 -14.16
N LEU A 276 1.16 5.52 -14.56
CA LEU A 276 0.35 5.65 -15.77
C LEU A 276 1.16 5.31 -17.03
N ASN A 277 2.38 5.84 -17.16
CA ASN A 277 3.27 5.58 -18.28
C ASN A 277 3.60 4.09 -18.42
N VAL A 278 3.93 3.42 -17.31
CA VAL A 278 4.21 1.97 -17.32
C VAL A 278 2.98 1.18 -17.75
N TYR A 279 1.79 1.52 -17.24
CA TYR A 279 0.56 0.83 -17.61
C TYR A 279 0.23 1.01 -19.10
N HIS A 280 0.34 2.25 -19.63
CA HIS A 280 0.15 2.50 -21.06
C HIS A 280 1.17 1.75 -21.92
N ALA A 281 2.45 1.79 -21.55
CA ALA A 281 3.49 1.06 -22.28
C ALA A 281 3.25 -0.45 -22.27
N PHE A 282 2.81 -1.02 -21.14
CA PHE A 282 2.45 -2.44 -21.06
C PHE A 282 1.31 -2.81 -22.01
N LYS A 283 0.26 -2.00 -22.09
CA LYS A 283 -0.88 -2.23 -23.00
C LYS A 283 -0.49 -2.04 -24.47
N GLN A 284 0.37 -1.06 -24.78
CA GLN A 284 0.87 -0.83 -26.15
C GLN A 284 1.75 -1.99 -26.65
N ASN A 285 2.51 -2.63 -25.76
CA ASN A 285 3.33 -3.80 -26.07
C ASN A 285 2.56 -5.13 -25.93
N ALA A 286 1.24 -5.10 -26.11
CA ALA A 286 0.36 -6.28 -26.15
C ALA A 286 0.51 -7.24 -24.96
N GLU A 287 0.80 -6.71 -23.76
CA GLU A 287 0.94 -7.49 -22.53
C GLU A 287 2.06 -8.55 -22.59
N ASP A 288 3.12 -8.28 -23.34
CA ASP A 288 4.22 -9.23 -23.54
C ASP A 288 5.03 -9.48 -22.23
N PRO A 289 5.16 -10.75 -21.79
CA PRO A 289 6.02 -11.12 -20.67
C PRO A 289 7.50 -10.81 -20.91
N GLN A 290 8.00 -10.91 -22.15
CA GLN A 290 9.40 -10.64 -22.47
C GLN A 290 9.70 -9.15 -22.32
N TRP A 291 8.83 -8.28 -22.86
CA TRP A 291 8.89 -6.83 -22.63
C TRP A 291 8.97 -6.47 -21.13
N CYS A 292 8.19 -7.15 -20.28
CA CYS A 292 8.22 -6.92 -18.84
C CYS A 292 9.60 -7.26 -18.23
N TYR A 293 10.21 -8.36 -18.67
CA TYR A 293 11.55 -8.77 -18.23
C TYR A 293 12.61 -7.75 -18.63
N ASP A 294 12.60 -7.32 -19.90
CA ASP A 294 13.58 -6.37 -20.46
C ASP A 294 13.48 -4.96 -19.84
N ASN A 295 12.32 -4.63 -19.27
CA ASN A 295 12.06 -3.34 -18.63
C ASN A 295 12.05 -3.39 -17.10
N PHE A 296 12.42 -4.52 -16.48
CA PHE A 296 12.39 -4.70 -15.03
C PHE A 296 11.02 -4.40 -14.41
N VAL A 297 9.94 -4.77 -15.11
CA VAL A 297 8.57 -4.61 -14.64
C VAL A 297 7.96 -5.97 -14.30
N ASN A 298 7.20 -6.02 -13.21
CA ASN A 298 6.55 -7.22 -12.73
C ASN A 298 5.27 -7.48 -13.54
N TYR A 299 5.34 -8.46 -14.45
CA TYR A 299 4.22 -8.92 -15.25
C TYR A 299 2.98 -9.27 -14.42
N ARG A 300 3.16 -9.88 -13.24
CA ARG A 300 2.02 -10.28 -12.38
C ARG A 300 1.32 -9.07 -11.80
N SER A 301 2.07 -8.07 -11.34
CA SER A 301 1.50 -6.83 -10.81
C SER A 301 0.72 -6.09 -11.91
N LEU A 302 1.28 -5.99 -13.12
CA LEU A 302 0.60 -5.33 -14.25
C LEU A 302 -0.67 -6.06 -14.68
N LYS A 303 -0.62 -7.39 -14.80
CA LYS A 303 -1.80 -8.20 -15.14
C LYS A 303 -2.89 -8.12 -14.07
N SER A 304 -2.49 -8.11 -12.79
CA SER A 304 -3.42 -7.87 -11.68
C SER A 304 -4.01 -6.47 -11.76
N GLY A 305 -3.20 -5.46 -12.11
CA GLY A 305 -3.65 -4.08 -12.28
C GLY A 305 -4.68 -3.96 -13.41
N ASP A 306 -4.43 -4.61 -14.55
CA ASP A 306 -5.40 -4.63 -15.65
C ASP A 306 -6.73 -5.27 -15.24
N ASN A 307 -6.71 -6.37 -14.49
CA ASN A 307 -7.93 -6.99 -13.97
C ASN A 307 -8.69 -6.06 -13.00
N VAL A 308 -7.98 -5.43 -12.06
CA VAL A 308 -8.59 -4.43 -11.13
C VAL A 308 -9.20 -3.29 -11.92
N ARG A 309 -8.50 -2.77 -12.94
CA ARG A 309 -8.99 -1.70 -13.81
C ARG A 309 -10.28 -2.09 -14.52
N GLN A 310 -10.36 -3.31 -15.06
CA GLN A 310 -11.56 -3.83 -15.71
C GLN A 310 -12.72 -3.96 -14.72
N GLN A 311 -12.48 -4.48 -13.51
CA GLN A 311 -13.49 -4.59 -12.48
C GLN A 311 -14.05 -3.22 -12.08
N LEU A 312 -13.16 -2.25 -11.79
CA LEU A 312 -13.53 -0.88 -11.46
C LEU A 312 -14.29 -0.21 -12.61
N SER A 313 -13.89 -0.45 -13.88
CA SER A 313 -14.61 0.11 -15.03
C SER A 313 -16.06 -0.36 -15.14
N ARG A 314 -16.33 -1.64 -14.78
CA ARG A 314 -17.70 -2.19 -14.78
C ARG A 314 -18.55 -1.55 -13.68
N ILE A 315 -17.94 -1.22 -12.54
CA ILE A 315 -18.61 -0.51 -11.45
C ILE A 315 -18.88 0.94 -11.88
N MET A 316 -17.92 1.61 -12.51
CA MET A 316 -18.12 2.96 -13.06
C MET A 316 -19.28 3.00 -14.08
N ASP A 317 -19.33 2.04 -15.01
CA ASP A 317 -20.41 1.93 -16.00
C ASP A 317 -21.77 1.72 -15.30
N ARG A 318 -21.83 0.92 -14.22
CA ARG A 318 -23.06 0.69 -13.43
C ARG A 318 -23.60 1.96 -12.79
N PHE A 319 -22.72 2.83 -12.30
CA PHE A 319 -23.09 4.11 -11.68
C PHE A 319 -23.14 5.29 -12.67
N ASN A 320 -23.09 5.02 -13.98
CA ASN A 320 -23.05 6.03 -15.04
C ASN A 320 -21.92 7.06 -14.90
N LEU A 321 -20.78 6.65 -14.31
CA LEU A 321 -19.59 7.48 -14.20
C LEU A 321 -18.88 7.51 -15.56
N LYS A 322 -18.90 8.67 -16.21
CA LYS A 322 -18.36 8.84 -17.57
C LYS A 322 -16.84 8.64 -17.57
N ARG A 323 -16.39 7.76 -18.48
CA ARG A 323 -14.97 7.56 -18.78
C ARG A 323 -14.51 8.52 -19.87
N THR A 324 -13.93 9.62 -19.44
CA THR A 324 -13.38 10.68 -20.29
C THR A 324 -11.87 10.79 -20.12
N SER A 325 -11.20 11.17 -21.21
CA SER A 325 -9.81 11.61 -21.25
C SER A 325 -9.74 12.98 -21.88
N THR A 326 -8.89 13.85 -21.34
CA THR A 326 -8.54 15.12 -21.98
C THR A 326 -7.66 14.83 -23.19
N ASP A 327 -7.63 15.72 -24.18
CA ASP A 327 -6.71 15.56 -25.32
C ASP A 327 -5.25 15.58 -24.82
N PHE A 328 -4.47 14.60 -25.27
CA PHE A 328 -3.07 14.42 -24.89
C PHE A 328 -2.18 15.59 -25.36
N THR A 329 -2.56 16.26 -26.45
CA THR A 329 -1.80 17.43 -26.95
C THR A 329 -1.99 18.67 -26.07
N SER A 330 -3.05 18.70 -25.26
CA SER A 330 -3.31 19.81 -24.34
C SER A 330 -2.38 19.74 -23.13
N LYS A 331 -1.90 20.91 -22.70
CA LYS A 331 -1.19 21.07 -21.41
C LYS A 331 -2.07 20.67 -20.23
N ASP A 332 -3.38 20.69 -20.39
CA ASP A 332 -4.33 20.37 -19.34
C ASP A 332 -4.40 18.87 -19.03
N TYR A 333 -3.88 17.99 -19.89
CA TYR A 333 -3.91 16.54 -19.68
C TYR A 333 -3.31 16.14 -18.32
N TYR A 334 -2.03 16.46 -18.12
CA TYR A 334 -1.34 16.15 -16.86
C TYR A 334 -1.81 17.02 -15.69
N ILE A 335 -2.18 18.27 -15.96
CA ILE A 335 -2.69 19.18 -14.92
C ILE A 335 -4.00 18.65 -14.32
N ASN A 336 -4.92 18.15 -15.16
CA ASN A 336 -6.20 17.61 -14.71
C ASN A 336 -6.01 16.35 -13.87
N ILE A 337 -5.09 15.47 -14.27
CA ILE A 337 -4.74 14.27 -13.49
C ILE A 337 -4.19 14.67 -12.11
N ARG A 338 -3.25 15.63 -12.07
CA ARG A 338 -2.66 16.11 -10.80
C ARG A 338 -3.69 16.81 -9.91
N LYS A 339 -4.59 17.61 -10.48
CA LYS A 339 -5.73 18.17 -9.74
C LYS A 339 -6.65 17.08 -9.20
N ALA A 340 -6.93 16.04 -9.98
CA ALA A 340 -7.73 14.92 -9.52
C ALA A 340 -7.07 14.24 -8.32
N LEU A 341 -5.75 13.97 -8.36
CA LEU A 341 -5.01 13.41 -7.22
C LEU A 341 -5.26 14.20 -5.93
N VAL A 342 -5.26 15.53 -6.00
CA VAL A 342 -5.55 16.39 -4.85
C VAL A 342 -6.95 16.13 -4.28
N THR A 343 -7.98 15.85 -5.08
CA THR A 343 -9.36 15.64 -4.57
C THR A 343 -9.50 14.45 -3.62
N GLY A 344 -8.68 13.41 -3.78
CA GLY A 344 -8.68 12.24 -2.88
C GLY A 344 -7.56 12.29 -1.83
N PHE A 345 -6.40 12.84 -2.18
CA PHE A 345 -5.19 12.81 -1.37
C PHE A 345 -4.82 14.16 -0.73
N PHE A 346 -5.74 15.11 -0.63
CA PHE A 346 -5.48 16.43 -0.02
C PHE A 346 -5.00 16.35 1.44
N MET A 347 -5.30 15.28 2.17
CA MET A 347 -4.79 15.06 3.53
C MET A 347 -3.34 14.56 3.52
N GLN A 348 -2.89 13.94 2.43
CA GLN A 348 -1.57 13.33 2.27
C GLN A 348 -0.67 14.25 1.45
N VAL A 349 -0.42 15.44 1.99
CA VAL A 349 0.42 16.48 1.38
C VAL A 349 1.60 16.81 2.29
N ALA A 350 2.75 17.10 1.69
CA ALA A 350 3.92 17.61 2.38
C ALA A 350 4.49 18.86 1.70
N HIS A 351 5.07 19.74 2.50
CA HIS A 351 5.70 21.00 2.09
C HIS A 351 7.22 20.92 2.31
N LEU A 352 8.00 21.42 1.35
CA LEU A 352 9.45 21.50 1.43
C LEU A 352 9.88 22.69 2.29
N GLU A 353 10.55 22.41 3.41
CA GLU A 353 11.13 23.44 4.26
C GLU A 353 12.49 23.91 3.72
N ARG A 354 12.92 25.13 4.07
CA ARG A 354 14.21 25.72 3.66
C ARG A 354 15.45 24.86 3.96
N THR A 355 15.35 24.02 4.98
CA THR A 355 16.43 23.11 5.39
C THR A 355 16.49 21.84 4.52
N GLY A 356 15.58 21.69 3.56
CA GLY A 356 15.59 20.63 2.55
C GLY A 356 14.89 19.32 2.95
N HIS A 357 14.26 19.27 4.12
CA HIS A 357 13.33 18.20 4.50
C HIS A 357 11.89 18.61 4.22
N TYR A 358 10.98 17.63 4.19
CA TYR A 358 9.56 17.87 4.03
C TYR A 358 8.84 17.80 5.37
N LEU A 359 7.77 18.57 5.50
CA LEU A 359 6.87 18.55 6.63
C LEU A 359 5.46 18.19 6.17
N THR A 360 4.83 17.17 6.77
CA THR A 360 3.44 16.83 6.44
C THR A 360 2.49 17.91 6.94
N ILE A 361 1.46 18.18 6.14
CA ILE A 361 0.47 19.22 6.44
C ILE A 361 -0.41 18.81 7.63
N LYS A 362 -0.65 19.75 8.56
CA LYS A 362 -1.33 19.60 9.87
C LYS A 362 -0.61 18.72 10.90
N ASP A 363 -0.13 17.54 10.51
CA ASP A 363 0.48 16.58 11.44
C ASP A 363 1.96 16.88 11.76
N ASN A 364 2.59 17.79 11.01
CA ASN A 364 3.96 18.28 11.21
C ASN A 364 5.02 17.15 11.34
N GLN A 365 4.86 16.07 10.58
CA GLN A 365 5.83 14.97 10.57
C GLN A 365 6.97 15.30 9.61
N VAL A 366 8.20 15.24 10.11
CA VAL A 366 9.40 15.40 9.28
C VAL A 366 9.58 14.15 8.43
N VAL A 367 9.55 14.33 7.11
CA VAL A 367 9.62 13.26 6.11
C VAL A 367 10.63 13.58 5.01
N GLN A 368 11.06 12.54 4.29
CA GLN A 368 11.89 12.65 3.10
C GLN A 368 11.23 11.91 1.95
N LEU A 369 11.56 12.30 0.71
CA LEU A 369 11.15 11.53 -0.46
C LEU A 369 11.77 10.14 -0.39
N HIS A 370 10.97 9.10 -0.59
CA HIS A 370 11.47 7.74 -0.60
C HIS A 370 12.51 7.58 -1.74
N PRO A 371 13.66 6.89 -1.52
CA PRO A 371 14.72 6.75 -2.54
C PRO A 371 14.28 6.08 -3.84
N SER A 372 13.10 5.47 -3.87
CA SER A 372 12.53 4.90 -5.08
C SER A 372 11.80 5.92 -5.96
N THR A 373 11.66 7.19 -5.57
CA THR A 373 10.95 8.18 -6.39
C THR A 373 11.70 8.45 -7.71
N CYS A 374 10.96 8.75 -8.77
CA CYS A 374 11.50 9.18 -10.06
C CYS A 374 11.83 10.68 -10.12
N LEU A 375 11.47 11.44 -9.09
CA LEU A 375 11.74 12.88 -9.04
C LEU A 375 13.24 13.15 -8.92
N ASP A 376 13.77 13.93 -9.86
CA ASP A 376 15.16 14.38 -9.91
C ASP A 376 15.39 15.68 -9.11
N HIS A 377 14.31 16.41 -8.82
CA HIS A 377 14.28 17.63 -8.02
C HIS A 377 13.37 17.46 -6.78
N LYS A 378 13.34 18.48 -5.93
CA LYS A 378 12.45 18.54 -4.77
C LYS A 378 11.37 19.61 -5.03
N PRO A 379 10.15 19.22 -5.43
CA PRO A 379 9.04 20.16 -5.55
C PRO A 379 8.70 20.81 -4.21
N GLU A 380 8.22 22.05 -4.22
CA GLU A 380 7.84 22.72 -2.97
C GLU A 380 6.65 22.06 -2.28
N TRP A 381 5.71 21.56 -3.07
CA TRP A 381 4.49 20.92 -2.59
C TRP A 381 4.32 19.57 -3.26
N VAL A 382 4.09 18.55 -2.45
CA VAL A 382 3.95 17.19 -2.96
C VAL A 382 2.75 16.48 -2.36
N VAL A 383 2.05 15.72 -3.18
CA VAL A 383 1.06 14.73 -2.75
C VAL A 383 1.71 13.35 -2.71
N TYR A 384 1.41 12.55 -1.70
CA TYR A 384 1.97 11.20 -1.55
C TYR A 384 0.89 10.16 -1.30
N ASN A 385 1.13 8.93 -1.76
CA ASN A 385 0.19 7.83 -1.55
C ASN A 385 0.42 7.10 -0.22
N GLU A 386 1.68 6.89 0.17
CA GLU A 386 2.02 6.03 1.31
C GLU A 386 3.05 6.68 2.24
N PHE A 387 2.84 6.52 3.54
CA PHE A 387 3.80 6.88 4.58
C PHE A 387 4.56 5.64 5.05
N VAL A 388 5.88 5.65 4.89
CA VAL A 388 6.76 4.53 5.21
C VAL A 388 7.59 4.87 6.45
N LEU A 389 7.28 4.21 7.56
CA LEU A 389 7.95 4.42 8.84
C LEU A 389 9.12 3.44 8.98
N THR A 390 10.35 3.99 8.99
CA THR A 390 11.59 3.24 9.26
C THR A 390 12.44 4.01 10.28
N THR A 391 13.77 3.89 10.25
CA THR A 391 14.68 4.78 11.01
C THR A 391 14.48 6.24 10.63
N LYS A 392 14.11 6.51 9.37
CA LYS A 392 13.65 7.81 8.88
C LYS A 392 12.24 7.64 8.32
N ASN A 393 11.44 8.68 8.41
CA ASN A 393 10.11 8.69 7.80
C ASN A 393 10.24 9.05 6.32
N TYR A 394 9.65 8.24 5.46
CA TYR A 394 9.63 8.46 4.02
C TYR A 394 8.19 8.57 3.52
N ILE A 395 8.00 9.43 2.53
CA ILE A 395 6.77 9.45 1.72
C ILE A 395 7.06 8.81 0.36
N ARG A 396 6.21 7.85 -0.03
CA ARG A 396 6.39 7.02 -1.22
C ARG A 396 5.26 7.26 -2.22
N THR A 397 5.62 7.17 -3.50
CA THR A 397 4.78 7.50 -4.66
C THR A 397 4.33 8.95 -4.58
N VAL A 398 5.21 9.84 -5.01
CA VAL A 398 5.10 11.28 -4.78
C VAL A 398 4.88 12.02 -6.11
N THR A 399 4.00 13.02 -6.11
CA THR A 399 3.71 13.85 -7.29
C THR A 399 3.69 15.33 -6.92
N ASP A 400 4.28 16.15 -7.78
CA ASP A 400 4.30 17.60 -7.67
C ASP A 400 2.87 18.16 -7.80
N ILE A 401 2.51 19.11 -6.95
CA ILE A 401 1.20 19.78 -6.97
C ILE A 401 1.34 21.28 -6.74
N LYS A 402 0.34 22.05 -7.20
CA LYS A 402 0.29 23.49 -6.91
C LYS A 402 -0.54 23.74 -5.65
N PRO A 403 -0.07 24.59 -4.72
CA PRO A 403 -0.80 24.91 -3.49
C PRO A 403 -2.17 25.57 -3.73
N GLU A 404 -2.34 26.29 -4.85
CA GLU A 404 -3.63 26.87 -5.25
C GLU A 404 -4.75 25.82 -5.40
N TRP A 405 -4.39 24.57 -5.77
CA TRP A 405 -5.37 23.50 -5.93
C TRP A 405 -5.89 23.00 -4.59
N LEU A 406 -5.06 23.06 -3.54
CA LEU A 406 -5.44 22.66 -2.19
C LEU A 406 -6.54 23.56 -1.63
N LEU A 407 -6.37 24.88 -1.80
CA LEU A 407 -7.36 25.89 -1.40
C LEU A 407 -8.67 25.80 -2.19
N LYS A 408 -8.59 25.48 -3.49
CA LYS A 408 -9.78 25.40 -4.36
C LYS A 408 -10.55 24.09 -4.23
N LEU A 409 -9.85 22.97 -4.09
CA LEU A 409 -10.46 21.62 -4.14
C LEU A 409 -10.79 21.06 -2.76
N ALA A 410 -10.11 21.50 -1.71
CA ALA A 410 -10.33 21.04 -0.34
C ALA A 410 -10.32 22.20 0.68
N PRO A 411 -11.16 23.24 0.50
CA PRO A 411 -11.16 24.42 1.37
C PRO A 411 -11.48 24.09 2.84
N GLN A 412 -12.36 23.11 3.10
CA GLN A 412 -12.70 22.68 4.46
C GLN A 412 -11.49 22.11 5.22
N TYR A 413 -10.61 21.37 4.52
CA TYR A 413 -9.39 20.86 5.13
C TYR A 413 -8.32 21.95 5.25
N TYR A 414 -8.18 22.80 4.24
CA TYR A 414 -7.22 23.91 4.20
C TYR A 414 -7.76 25.21 4.80
N ASP A 415 -8.60 25.10 5.83
CA ASP A 415 -9.05 26.24 6.62
C ASP A 415 -7.89 26.82 7.44
N LEU A 416 -7.49 28.05 7.10
CA LEU A 416 -6.35 28.75 7.69
C LEU A 416 -6.58 29.16 9.15
N GLN A 417 -7.84 29.21 9.63
CA GLN A 417 -8.14 29.51 11.03
C GLN A 417 -7.64 28.38 11.94
N ASN A 418 -7.85 27.14 11.52
CA ASN A 418 -7.50 25.93 12.25
C ASN A 418 -6.13 25.33 11.85
N PHE A 419 -5.41 26.00 10.94
CA PHE A 419 -4.14 25.51 10.42
C PHE A 419 -2.96 25.88 11.36
N PRO A 420 -2.05 24.93 11.69
CA PRO A 420 -0.91 25.22 12.54
C PRO A 420 0.05 26.22 11.90
N GLN A 421 0.75 27.02 12.72
CA GLN A 421 1.71 28.01 12.23
C GLN A 421 2.96 27.32 11.66
N CYS A 422 3.18 27.44 10.35
CA CYS A 422 4.34 26.90 9.63
C CYS A 422 4.57 27.65 8.30
N GLU A 423 5.67 27.37 7.60
CA GLU A 423 5.98 28.03 6.32
C GLU A 423 4.89 27.75 5.26
N ALA A 424 4.36 26.53 5.24
CA ALA A 424 3.21 26.14 4.41
C ALA A 424 1.99 27.05 4.63
N LYS A 425 1.62 27.35 5.89
CA LYS A 425 0.50 28.25 6.20
C LYS A 425 0.73 29.64 5.63
N ARG A 426 1.94 30.19 5.82
CA ARG A 426 2.30 31.53 5.35
C ARG A 426 2.20 31.63 3.82
N GLN A 427 2.63 30.59 3.10
CA GLN A 427 2.47 30.55 1.65
C GLN A 427 0.99 30.50 1.24
N LEU A 428 0.18 29.68 1.91
CA LEU A 428 -1.26 29.58 1.64
C LEU A 428 -2.00 30.89 1.92
N GLU A 429 -1.67 31.61 3.00
CA GLU A 429 -2.23 32.94 3.31
C GLU A 429 -1.94 33.96 2.20
N ILE A 430 -0.69 34.01 1.72
CA ILE A 430 -0.29 34.91 0.63
C ILE A 430 -1.05 34.57 -0.66
N LEU A 431 -1.22 33.28 -0.96
CA LEU A 431 -1.94 32.82 -2.13
C LEU A 431 -3.44 33.10 -2.04
N GLN A 432 -4.05 32.92 -0.88
CA GLN A 432 -5.45 33.24 -0.64
C GLN A 432 -5.71 34.75 -0.83
N ALA A 433 -4.89 35.61 -0.22
CA ALA A 433 -5.02 37.06 -0.39
C ALA A 433 -4.86 37.49 -1.86
N LYS A 434 -3.93 36.87 -2.60
CA LYS A 434 -3.76 37.12 -4.04
C LYS A 434 -4.97 36.66 -4.86
N MET A 435 -5.59 35.53 -4.51
CA MET A 435 -6.78 35.02 -5.19
C MET A 435 -8.00 35.91 -4.95
N GLU A 436 -8.20 36.36 -3.70
CA GLU A 436 -9.27 37.31 -3.35
C GLU A 436 -9.09 38.65 -4.08
N THR A 437 -7.85 39.16 -4.17
CA THR A 437 -7.54 40.39 -4.90
C THR A 437 -7.82 40.25 -6.41
N ARG A 438 -7.50 39.09 -7.01
CA ARG A 438 -7.79 38.83 -8.44
C ARG A 438 -9.28 38.70 -8.71
N GLN A 439 -10.03 38.01 -7.86
CA GLN A 439 -11.49 37.92 -7.99
C GLN A 439 -12.15 39.30 -7.90
N TYR A 440 -11.65 40.18 -7.04
CA TYR A 440 -12.12 41.56 -6.96
C TYR A 440 -11.81 42.37 -8.23
N GLN A 441 -10.70 42.08 -8.93
CA GLN A 441 -10.34 42.75 -10.18
C GLN A 441 -11.09 42.22 -11.41
N GLU A 442 -11.44 40.92 -11.44
CA GLU A 442 -12.22 40.30 -12.54
C GLU A 442 -13.75 40.54 -12.40
N GLY A 443 -14.20 40.97 -11.22
CA GLY A 443 -15.60 41.29 -10.93
C GLY A 443 -16.03 42.74 -11.24
N PHE A 444 -15.18 43.53 -11.90
CA PHE A 444 -15.45 44.90 -12.35
C PHE A 444 -15.36 45.05 -13.87
#